data_AF-A0A220RZZ0-F1
#
_entry.id   AF-A0A220RZZ0-F1
#
_cell.length_a   1.000
_cell.length_b   1.000
_cell.length_c   1.000
_cell.angle_alpha   90.00
_cell.angle_beta   90.00
_cell.angle_gamma   90.00
#
_symmetry.space_group_name_H-M   'P 1'
#
loop_
_entity.id
_entity.type
_entity.pdbx_description
1 polymer ?
#
loop_
_entity_poly.entity_id
_entity_poly.type
_entity_poly.pdbx_seq_one_letter_code
_entity_poly.pdbx_strand_id
1 'polypeptide(L)'
;MTDFSRLNPTEVRFLNEVKQLVDNDDQEVDYSLLKVNAPDEAGGEFWFRFAEILSTLPPNRSLDLRFNGRLAEAVSLLSVMIEDTGGRVPELWAQKTIALNFLAHGHATRACGLMQLPERSADAQEEDYLAQVFAQNLCKTLREAVARFPDDKWFADFQADVAEHFDKPQPN
;
A
#
# COMPACT_ATOMS: atom_id res chain seq x y z
N MET A 1 16.52 7.00 -3.84
CA MET A 1 17.35 7.17 -2.63
C MET A 1 16.52 8.02 -1.68
N THR A 2 16.09 7.48 -0.55
CA THR A 2 15.22 8.17 0.41
C THR A 2 16.01 9.29 1.08
N ASP A 3 15.56 10.53 0.96
CA ASP A 3 16.20 11.70 1.59
C ASP A 3 15.66 11.86 3.01
N PHE A 4 16.55 11.83 4.00
CA PHE A 4 16.23 11.98 5.43
C PHE A 4 16.73 13.30 6.01
N SER A 5 17.14 14.26 5.17
CA SER A 5 17.77 15.52 5.61
C SER A 5 16.92 16.38 6.55
N ARG A 6 15.59 16.17 6.57
CA ARG A 6 14.64 16.91 7.41
C ARG A 6 14.23 16.18 8.70
N LEU A 7 14.71 14.97 8.90
CA LEU A 7 14.34 14.12 10.04
C LEU A 7 15.34 14.25 11.18
N ASN A 8 14.87 14.12 12.40
CA ASN A 8 15.74 14.07 13.56
C ASN A 8 16.42 12.69 13.69
N PRO A 9 17.52 12.56 14.47
CA PRO A 9 18.26 11.29 14.55
C PRO A 9 17.44 10.09 15.05
N THR A 10 16.42 10.31 15.90
CA THR A 10 15.55 9.25 16.41
C THR A 10 14.63 8.74 15.31
N GLU A 11 14.02 9.64 14.54
CA GLU A 11 13.21 9.31 13.36
C GLU A 11 14.04 8.55 12.32
N VAL A 12 15.25 9.02 12.00
CA VAL A 12 16.15 8.36 11.05
C VAL A 12 16.52 6.96 11.51
N ARG A 13 16.83 6.77 12.80
CA ARG A 13 17.15 5.46 13.34
C ARG A 13 15.96 4.50 13.19
N PHE A 14 14.78 4.94 13.60
CA PHE A 14 13.55 4.14 13.48
C PHE A 14 13.28 3.72 12.04
N LEU A 15 13.32 4.65 11.09
CA LEU A 15 13.07 4.35 9.68
C LEU A 15 14.09 3.39 9.08
N ASN A 16 15.36 3.47 9.49
CA ASN A 16 16.38 2.52 9.06
C ASN A 16 16.14 1.12 9.64
N GLU A 17 15.68 1.00 10.89
CA GLU A 17 15.30 -0.29 11.48
C GLU A 17 14.12 -0.90 10.73
N VAL A 18 13.05 -0.13 10.48
CA VAL A 18 11.91 -0.59 9.66
C VAL A 18 12.36 -1.01 8.27
N LYS A 19 13.24 -0.23 7.64
CA LYS A 19 13.76 -0.57 6.31
C LYS A 19 14.49 -1.90 6.32
N GLN A 20 15.28 -2.20 7.37
CA GLN A 20 15.94 -3.50 7.49
C GLN A 20 14.93 -4.65 7.63
N LEU A 21 13.84 -4.45 8.37
CA LEU A 21 12.75 -5.45 8.47
C LEU A 21 12.12 -5.72 7.10
N VAL A 22 11.84 -4.66 6.34
CA VAL A 22 11.32 -4.78 4.97
C VAL A 22 12.34 -5.44 4.05
N ASP A 23 13.61 -5.03 4.06
CA ASP A 23 14.66 -5.59 3.21
C ASP A 23 14.90 -7.09 3.50
N ASN A 24 14.73 -7.51 4.75
CA ASN A 24 14.82 -8.92 5.17
C ASN A 24 13.54 -9.72 4.91
N ASP A 25 12.47 -9.07 4.43
CA ASP A 25 11.13 -9.67 4.28
C ASP A 25 10.64 -10.33 5.57
N ASP A 26 10.77 -9.62 6.70
CA ASP A 26 10.29 -10.12 7.98
C ASP A 26 8.76 -10.01 8.05
N GLN A 27 8.11 -11.13 7.77
CA GLN A 27 6.66 -11.30 7.81
C GLN A 27 6.16 -11.84 9.15
N GLU A 28 7.00 -11.94 10.18
CA GLU A 28 6.55 -12.27 11.55
C GLU A 28 6.25 -11.00 12.35
N VAL A 29 6.85 -9.87 11.94
CA VAL A 29 6.59 -8.55 12.54
C VAL A 29 5.14 -8.13 12.34
N ASP A 30 4.57 -7.55 13.39
CA ASP A 30 3.30 -6.81 13.32
C ASP A 30 3.59 -5.33 13.02
N TYR A 31 3.33 -4.93 11.78
CA TYR A 31 3.62 -3.57 11.33
C TYR A 31 2.68 -2.53 11.96
N SER A 32 1.50 -2.94 12.43
CA SER A 32 0.59 -2.06 13.17
C SER A 32 1.16 -1.65 14.53
N LEU A 33 1.95 -2.53 15.18
CA LEU A 33 2.63 -2.21 16.43
C LEU A 33 3.80 -1.25 16.23
N LEU A 34 4.46 -1.26 15.06
CA LEU A 34 5.53 -0.32 14.76
C LEU A 34 5.01 1.12 14.76
N LYS A 35 3.79 1.36 14.27
CA LYS A 35 3.14 2.68 14.34
C LYS A 35 2.95 3.16 15.77
N VAL A 36 2.61 2.26 16.71
CA VAL A 36 2.48 2.59 18.13
C VAL A 36 3.83 2.96 18.75
N ASN A 37 4.91 2.36 18.27
CA ASN A 37 6.27 2.60 18.74
C ASN A 37 7.00 3.72 17.98
N ALA A 38 6.31 4.44 17.10
CA ALA A 38 6.88 5.56 16.38
C ALA A 38 7.25 6.71 17.35
N PRO A 39 8.21 7.58 16.99
CA PRO A 39 8.60 8.71 17.85
C PRO A 39 7.42 9.65 18.16
N ASP A 40 7.30 10.09 19.43
CA ASP A 40 6.17 10.92 19.90
C ASP A 40 6.01 12.26 19.17
N GLU A 41 7.13 12.86 18.72
CA GLU A 41 7.15 14.15 18.00
C GLU A 41 7.22 13.98 16.46
N ALA A 42 6.83 12.81 15.94
CA ALA A 42 6.93 12.50 14.52
C ALA A 42 6.08 13.44 13.64
N GLY A 43 6.77 14.17 12.75
CA GLY A 43 6.14 15.08 11.79
C GLY A 43 5.65 14.41 10.51
N GLY A 44 4.99 15.17 9.63
CA GLY A 44 4.44 14.66 8.37
C GLY A 44 5.48 14.01 7.44
N GLU A 45 6.70 14.54 7.37
CA GLU A 45 7.78 13.91 6.57
C GLU A 45 8.10 12.50 7.09
N PHE A 46 8.17 12.30 8.41
CA PHE A 46 8.43 10.98 8.99
C PHE A 46 7.36 9.98 8.58
N TRP A 47 6.08 10.34 8.73
CA TRP A 47 4.97 9.45 8.40
C TRP A 47 4.93 9.10 6.91
N PHE A 48 5.27 10.06 6.05
CA PHE A 48 5.39 9.80 4.62
C PHE A 48 6.50 8.79 4.32
N ARG A 49 7.69 8.99 4.89
CA ARG A 49 8.83 8.06 4.71
C ARG A 49 8.56 6.69 5.29
N PHE A 50 7.86 6.63 6.42
CA PHE A 50 7.47 5.36 7.01
C PHE A 50 6.56 4.59 6.05
N ALA A 51 5.49 5.23 5.54
CA ALA A 51 4.60 4.60 4.57
C ALA A 51 5.31 4.23 3.26
N GLU A 52 6.24 5.06 2.76
CA GLU A 52 7.06 4.79 1.57
C GLU A 52 7.92 3.53 1.76
N ILE A 53 8.57 3.38 2.92
CA ILE A 53 9.36 2.18 3.25
C ILE A 53 8.46 0.94 3.26
N LEU A 54 7.32 1.01 3.94
CA LEU A 54 6.40 -0.12 4.06
C LEU A 54 5.82 -0.58 2.70
N SER A 55 5.65 0.36 1.78
CA SER A 55 5.13 0.10 0.42
C SER A 55 6.20 -0.26 -0.61
N THR A 56 7.48 -0.25 -0.23
CA THR A 56 8.58 -0.70 -1.09
C THR A 56 8.67 -2.22 -1.10
N LEU A 57 8.88 -2.84 -2.26
CA LEU A 57 9.06 -4.30 -2.33
C LEU A 57 10.44 -4.72 -1.78
N PRO A 58 10.52 -5.81 -0.99
CA PRO A 58 11.78 -6.43 -0.62
C PRO A 58 12.55 -6.90 -1.86
N PRO A 59 13.87 -7.15 -1.75
CA PRO A 59 14.68 -7.61 -2.87
C PRO A 59 14.19 -8.92 -3.53
N ASN A 60 13.58 -9.80 -2.73
CA ASN A 60 12.97 -11.06 -3.20
C ASN A 60 11.59 -10.86 -3.86
N ARG A 61 11.06 -9.63 -3.83
CA ARG A 61 9.77 -9.21 -4.39
C ARG A 61 8.54 -9.91 -3.80
N SER A 62 8.65 -10.50 -2.62
CA SER A 62 7.50 -11.05 -1.92
C SER A 62 6.55 -9.95 -1.42
N LEU A 63 5.28 -10.32 -1.26
CA LEU A 63 4.24 -9.44 -0.71
C LEU A 63 3.82 -9.99 0.64
N ASP A 64 3.78 -9.11 1.65
CA ASP A 64 3.14 -9.41 2.93
C ASP A 64 1.67 -8.98 2.81
N LEU A 65 0.82 -9.98 2.60
CA LEU A 65 -0.62 -9.84 2.35
C LEU A 65 -1.47 -9.94 3.62
N ARG A 66 -0.84 -9.96 4.81
CA ARG A 66 -1.59 -9.97 6.07
C ARG A 66 -2.30 -8.62 6.25
N PHE A 67 -3.44 -8.62 6.95
CA PHE A 67 -4.17 -7.39 7.28
C PHE A 67 -3.36 -6.42 8.15
N ASN A 68 -2.51 -6.94 9.04
CA ASN A 68 -1.53 -6.17 9.81
C ASN A 68 -0.13 -6.15 9.15
N GLY A 69 -0.08 -6.51 7.86
CA GLY A 69 1.13 -6.52 7.06
C GLY A 69 1.51 -5.13 6.56
N ARG A 70 2.73 -5.03 6.05
CA ARG A 70 3.35 -3.75 5.65
C ARG A 70 2.53 -2.94 4.65
N LEU A 71 1.93 -3.58 3.64
CA LEU A 71 1.19 -2.86 2.59
C LEU A 71 -0.14 -2.30 3.12
N ALA A 72 -0.85 -3.07 3.94
CA ALA A 72 -2.09 -2.62 4.57
C ALA A 72 -1.84 -1.44 5.53
N GLU A 73 -0.76 -1.50 6.31
CA GLU A 73 -0.37 -0.40 7.19
C GLU A 73 0.07 0.85 6.39
N ALA A 74 0.80 0.68 5.29
CA ALA A 74 1.14 1.79 4.40
C ALA A 74 -0.13 2.52 3.89
N VAL A 75 -1.14 1.76 3.43
CA VAL A 75 -2.42 2.33 2.96
C VAL A 75 -3.16 3.05 4.09
N SER A 76 -3.15 2.50 5.31
CA SER A 76 -3.75 3.11 6.50
C SER A 76 -3.11 4.47 6.80
N LEU A 77 -1.77 4.52 6.91
CA LEU A 77 -1.02 5.75 7.14
C LEU A 77 -1.28 6.80 6.05
N LEU A 78 -1.18 6.41 4.78
CA LEU A 78 -1.36 7.33 3.65
C LEU A 78 -2.79 7.88 3.59
N SER A 79 -3.79 7.12 4.00
CA SER A 79 -5.18 7.59 4.05
C SER A 79 -5.35 8.73 5.06
N VAL A 80 -4.80 8.56 6.27
CA VAL A 80 -4.80 9.61 7.30
C VAL A 80 -4.06 10.84 6.81
N MET A 81 -2.88 10.68 6.22
CA MET A 81 -2.09 11.81 5.72
C MET A 81 -2.77 12.56 4.57
N ILE A 82 -3.45 11.85 3.67
CA ILE A 82 -4.25 12.47 2.62
C ILE A 82 -5.36 13.31 3.25
N GLU A 83 -6.05 12.81 4.27
CA GLU A 83 -7.09 13.56 4.98
C GLU A 83 -6.52 14.80 5.67
N ASP A 84 -5.44 14.65 6.45
CA ASP A 84 -4.81 15.73 7.23
C ASP A 84 -4.25 16.86 6.35
N THR A 85 -3.69 16.51 5.17
CA THR A 85 -3.20 17.51 4.21
C THR A 85 -4.32 18.14 3.38
N GLY A 86 -5.57 17.69 3.57
CA GLY A 86 -6.70 18.05 2.73
C GLY A 86 -6.48 17.61 1.28
N GLY A 87 -5.84 16.47 1.07
CA GLY A 87 -5.64 15.81 -0.22
C GLY A 87 -4.77 16.57 -1.22
N ARG A 88 -3.96 17.53 -0.79
CA ARG A 88 -3.23 18.45 -1.69
C ARG A 88 -1.87 17.95 -2.15
N VAL A 89 -1.35 16.87 -1.57
CA VAL A 89 0.00 16.37 -1.83
C VAL A 89 -0.09 15.15 -2.76
N PRO A 90 0.23 15.27 -4.06
CA PRO A 90 0.07 14.19 -5.03
C PRO A 90 0.90 12.95 -4.71
N GLU A 91 2.07 13.12 -4.09
CA GLU A 91 2.95 12.01 -3.72
C GLU A 91 2.28 11.03 -2.74
N LEU A 92 1.41 11.51 -1.85
CA LEU A 92 0.63 10.65 -0.94
C LEU A 92 -0.36 9.77 -1.71
N TRP A 93 -1.03 10.37 -2.70
CA TRP A 93 -1.98 9.66 -3.56
C TRP A 93 -1.26 8.62 -4.42
N ALA A 94 -0.12 8.99 -5.01
CA ALA A 94 0.68 8.09 -5.83
C ALA A 94 1.12 6.87 -5.01
N GLN A 95 1.68 7.10 -3.81
CA GLN A 95 2.14 6.00 -2.96
C GLN A 95 0.99 5.10 -2.49
N LYS A 96 -0.16 5.68 -2.14
CA LYS A 96 -1.33 4.89 -1.71
C LYS A 96 -1.83 4.01 -2.84
N THR A 97 -1.84 4.56 -4.05
CA THR A 97 -2.28 3.85 -5.25
C THR A 97 -1.34 2.69 -5.58
N ILE A 98 -0.02 2.89 -5.48
CA ILE A 98 0.96 1.81 -5.68
C ILE A 98 0.76 0.68 -4.67
N ALA A 99 0.61 1.00 -3.37
CA ALA A 99 0.38 -0.01 -2.34
C ALA A 99 -0.93 -0.79 -2.55
N LEU A 100 -2.01 -0.09 -2.90
CA LEU A 100 -3.30 -0.71 -3.24
C LEU A 100 -3.19 -1.61 -4.48
N ASN A 101 -2.42 -1.21 -5.49
CA ASN A 101 -2.20 -2.02 -6.68
C ASN A 101 -1.48 -3.33 -6.36
N PHE A 102 -0.46 -3.29 -5.50
CA PHE A 102 0.21 -4.51 -5.03
C PHE A 102 -0.72 -5.41 -4.23
N LEU A 103 -1.53 -4.86 -3.33
CA LEU A 103 -2.51 -5.64 -2.57
C LEU A 103 -3.54 -6.32 -3.47
N ALA A 104 -4.16 -5.55 -4.39
CA ALA A 104 -5.18 -6.07 -5.30
C ALA A 104 -4.63 -7.24 -6.15
N HIS A 105 -3.47 -7.05 -6.79
CA HIS A 105 -2.85 -8.12 -7.59
C HIS A 105 -2.32 -9.28 -6.75
N GLY A 106 -1.76 -9.01 -5.57
CA GLY A 106 -1.21 -10.03 -4.68
C GLY A 106 -2.30 -11.00 -4.21
N HIS A 107 -3.40 -10.47 -3.70
CA HIS A 107 -4.56 -11.26 -3.29
C HIS A 107 -5.20 -12.00 -4.48
N ALA A 108 -5.34 -11.34 -5.65
CA ALA A 108 -5.87 -12.00 -6.84
C ALA A 108 -5.01 -13.20 -7.28
N THR A 109 -3.69 -13.03 -7.29
CA THR A 109 -2.75 -14.09 -7.65
C THR A 109 -2.82 -15.25 -6.66
N ARG A 110 -2.92 -14.95 -5.36
CA ARG A 110 -3.05 -15.96 -4.32
C ARG A 110 -4.38 -16.72 -4.42
N ALA A 111 -5.48 -16.02 -4.67
CA ALA A 111 -6.78 -16.61 -4.93
C ALA A 111 -6.73 -17.59 -6.11
N CYS A 112 -6.19 -17.17 -7.27
CA CYS A 112 -6.05 -18.02 -8.44
C CYS A 112 -5.23 -19.29 -8.16
N GLY A 113 -4.13 -19.17 -7.39
CA GLY A 113 -3.32 -20.31 -6.98
C GLY A 113 -4.08 -21.29 -6.08
N LEU A 114 -4.83 -20.77 -5.10
CA LEU A 114 -5.62 -21.57 -4.17
C LEU A 114 -6.83 -22.24 -4.84
N MET A 115 -7.44 -21.62 -5.85
CA MET A 115 -8.55 -22.23 -6.62
C MET A 115 -8.15 -23.53 -7.31
N GLN A 116 -6.85 -23.77 -7.54
CA GLN A 116 -6.36 -25.04 -8.10
C GLN A 116 -6.33 -26.18 -7.07
N LEU A 117 -6.59 -25.88 -5.79
CA LEU A 117 -6.56 -26.80 -4.66
C LEU A 117 -7.97 -26.93 -4.07
N PRO A 118 -8.75 -27.98 -4.39
CA PRO A 118 -10.14 -28.11 -3.95
C PRO A 118 -10.35 -28.00 -2.44
N GLU A 119 -9.39 -28.45 -1.65
CA GLU A 119 -9.40 -28.40 -0.19
C GLU A 119 -9.17 -26.99 0.40
N ARG A 120 -8.79 -26.01 -0.43
CA ARG A 120 -8.53 -24.61 -0.05
C ARG A 120 -9.57 -23.64 -0.61
N SER A 121 -10.76 -24.13 -1.01
CA SER A 121 -11.77 -23.30 -1.67
C SER A 121 -12.25 -22.10 -0.82
N ALA A 122 -12.33 -22.26 0.50
CA ALA A 122 -12.73 -21.18 1.41
C ALA A 122 -11.69 -20.05 1.43
N ASP A 123 -10.41 -20.41 1.58
CA ASP A 123 -9.31 -19.45 1.54
C ASP A 123 -9.20 -18.75 0.19
N ALA A 124 -9.44 -19.48 -0.91
CA ALA A 124 -9.46 -18.90 -2.25
C ALA A 124 -10.56 -17.83 -2.39
N GLN A 125 -11.73 -18.05 -1.80
CA GLN A 125 -12.82 -17.08 -1.79
C GLN A 125 -12.52 -15.86 -0.91
N GLU A 126 -11.86 -16.06 0.23
CA GLU A 126 -11.43 -14.96 1.10
C GLU A 126 -10.40 -14.06 0.38
N GLU A 127 -9.40 -14.67 -0.25
CA GLU A 127 -8.39 -13.96 -1.03
C GLU A 127 -9.00 -13.24 -2.24
N ASP A 128 -9.97 -13.85 -2.93
CA ASP A 128 -10.69 -13.20 -4.03
C ASP A 128 -11.52 -12.00 -3.55
N TYR A 129 -12.23 -12.15 -2.43
CA TYR A 129 -12.96 -11.05 -1.80
C TYR A 129 -12.02 -9.89 -1.44
N LEU A 130 -10.86 -10.19 -0.85
CA LEU A 130 -9.87 -9.17 -0.52
C LEU A 130 -9.33 -8.46 -1.76
N ALA A 131 -9.01 -9.22 -2.81
CA ALA A 131 -8.57 -8.66 -4.08
C ALA A 131 -9.60 -7.66 -4.63
N GLN A 132 -10.89 -8.00 -4.59
CA GLN A 132 -11.97 -7.13 -5.04
C GLN A 132 -12.10 -5.87 -4.17
N VAL A 133 -12.01 -5.99 -2.84
CA VAL A 133 -12.06 -4.85 -1.93
C VAL A 133 -10.91 -3.87 -2.20
N PHE A 134 -9.68 -4.39 -2.35
CA PHE A 134 -8.52 -3.55 -2.64
C PHE A 134 -8.58 -2.93 -4.04
N ALA A 135 -9.05 -3.67 -5.04
CA ALA A 135 -9.26 -3.15 -6.40
C ALA A 135 -10.31 -2.03 -6.43
N GLN A 136 -11.42 -2.16 -5.71
CA GLN A 136 -12.42 -1.10 -5.60
C GLN A 136 -11.85 0.15 -4.93
N ASN A 137 -11.07 -0.03 -3.86
CA ASN A 137 -10.40 1.07 -3.17
C ASN A 137 -9.35 1.76 -4.07
N LEU A 138 -8.61 0.98 -4.86
CA LEU A 138 -7.68 1.45 -5.88
C LEU A 138 -8.38 2.32 -6.92
N CYS A 139 -9.43 1.81 -7.56
CA CYS A 139 -10.21 2.53 -8.57
C CYS A 139 -10.85 3.81 -8.01
N LYS A 140 -11.36 3.76 -6.77
CA LYS A 140 -11.89 4.94 -6.08
C LYS A 140 -10.80 5.98 -5.84
N THR A 141 -9.66 5.57 -5.29
CA THR A 141 -8.51 6.44 -4.99
C THR A 141 -8.00 7.12 -6.26
N LEU A 142 -7.86 6.37 -7.37
CA LEU A 142 -7.44 6.91 -8.67
C LEU A 142 -8.43 7.91 -9.24
N ARG A 143 -9.73 7.63 -9.16
CA ARG A 143 -10.76 8.57 -9.64
C ARG A 143 -10.71 9.89 -8.89
N GLU A 144 -10.54 9.83 -7.58
CA GLU A 144 -10.39 11.02 -6.74
C GLU A 144 -9.07 11.76 -7.03
N ALA A 145 -7.96 11.04 -7.21
CA ALA A 145 -6.67 11.64 -7.57
C ALA A 145 -6.72 12.35 -8.92
N VAL A 146 -7.27 11.73 -9.97
CA VAL A 146 -7.42 12.32 -11.30
C VAL A 146 -8.29 13.59 -11.25
N ALA A 147 -9.40 13.55 -10.51
CA ALA A 147 -10.26 14.73 -10.35
C ALA A 147 -9.54 15.89 -9.64
N ARG A 148 -8.59 15.57 -8.76
CA ARG A 148 -7.87 16.55 -7.93
C ARG A 148 -6.60 17.08 -8.58
N PHE A 149 -5.93 16.26 -9.39
CA PHE A 149 -4.70 16.60 -10.12
C PHE A 149 -4.90 16.37 -11.63
N PRO A 150 -5.81 17.12 -12.28
CA PRO A 150 -6.19 16.87 -13.67
C PRO A 150 -5.04 17.08 -14.67
N ASP A 151 -4.02 17.85 -14.30
CA ASP A 151 -2.84 18.10 -15.14
C ASP A 151 -1.73 17.05 -14.95
N ASP A 152 -1.84 16.20 -13.93
CA ASP A 152 -0.88 15.13 -13.67
C ASP A 152 -1.27 13.87 -14.45
N LYS A 153 -0.59 13.69 -15.59
CA LYS A 153 -0.83 12.58 -16.50
C LYS A 153 -0.54 11.22 -15.87
N TRP A 154 0.32 11.14 -14.85
CA TRP A 154 0.65 9.86 -14.22
C TRP A 154 -0.61 9.21 -13.62
N PHE A 155 -1.48 9.98 -12.97
CA PHE A 155 -2.73 9.45 -12.42
C PHE A 155 -3.70 8.99 -13.49
N ALA A 156 -3.82 9.73 -14.59
CA ALA A 156 -4.70 9.38 -15.69
C ALA A 156 -4.22 8.11 -16.43
N ASP A 157 -2.93 8.03 -16.72
CA ASP A 157 -2.31 6.88 -17.37
C ASP A 157 -2.42 5.63 -16.47
N PHE A 158 -2.18 5.79 -15.17
CA PHE A 158 -2.29 4.67 -14.23
C PHE A 158 -3.73 4.23 -13.99
N GLN A 159 -4.70 5.16 -14.01
CA GLN A 159 -6.12 4.81 -13.99
C GLN A 159 -6.52 3.97 -15.21
N ALA A 160 -6.04 4.32 -16.40
CA ALA A 160 -6.30 3.56 -17.60
C ALA A 160 -5.73 2.13 -17.51
N ASP A 161 -4.49 1.99 -17.04
CA ASP A 161 -3.85 0.67 -16.82
C ASP A 161 -4.64 -0.18 -15.81
N VAL A 162 -5.02 0.39 -14.67
CA VAL A 162 -5.83 -0.31 -13.65
C VAL A 162 -7.19 -0.73 -14.19
N ALA A 163 -7.82 0.07 -15.05
CA ALA A 163 -9.11 -0.26 -15.64
C ALA A 163 -9.07 -1.51 -16.54
N GLU A 164 -7.95 -1.75 -17.24
CA GLU A 164 -7.77 -2.96 -18.06
C GLU A 164 -7.73 -4.25 -17.21
N HIS A 165 -7.34 -4.14 -15.95
CA HIS A 165 -7.14 -5.26 -15.04
C HIS A 165 -8.34 -5.50 -14.11
N PHE A 166 -8.96 -4.42 -13.62
CA PHE A 166 -9.93 -4.51 -12.51
C PHE A 166 -11.32 -3.91 -12.80
N ASP A 167 -11.49 -3.12 -13.86
CA ASP A 167 -12.79 -2.49 -14.20
C ASP A 167 -13.59 -3.29 -15.24
N LYS A 168 -13.30 -4.59 -15.37
CA LYS A 168 -14.09 -5.48 -16.22
C LYS A 168 -15.42 -5.82 -15.53
N PRO A 169 -16.56 -5.72 -16.23
CA PRO A 169 -17.84 -6.09 -15.67
C PRO A 169 -17.81 -7.55 -15.23
N GLN A 170 -18.12 -7.79 -13.95
CA GLN A 170 -18.28 -9.15 -13.44
C GLN A 170 -19.46 -9.80 -14.18
N PRO A 171 -19.33 -11.06 -14.65
CA PRO A 171 -20.47 -11.77 -15.21
C PRO A 171 -21.53 -11.92 -14.12
N ASN A 172 -22.75 -11.47 -14.44
CA ASN A 172 -23.96 -11.63 -13.63
C ASN A 172 -24.29 -13.10 -13.35
#